data_AF-A0A2V2F030-F1
#
_entry.id   AF-A0A2V2F030-F1
#
_cell.length_a   1.000
_cell.length_b   1.000
_cell.length_c   1.000
_cell.angle_alpha   90.00
_cell.angle_beta   90.00
_cell.angle_gamma   90.00
#
_symmetry.space_group_name_H-M   'P 1'
#
loop_
_entity.id
_entity.type
_entity.pdbx_description
1 polymer ?
#
loop_
_entity_poly.entity_id
_entity_poly.type
_entity_poly.pdbx_seq_one_letter_code
_entity_poly.pdbx_strand_id
1 'polypeptide(L)'
;MAEEKQEKKGFWKEFREFIARGNILDMAVGIIIGGAFTAIVNALCNNILKPIINKILALIFGADSLTGIYTFLSTAYTTDETGAQIIDLANSIYIDWGTCINAIINFLLTALVLFLIIKAVMKVSKLREEAKAALAEAEAKRKAEKEAAQNATASALPEGETAAAPAPEQKE
;
A
#
# COMPACT_ATOMS: atom_id res chain seq x y z
N MET A 1 -17.53 -37.02 46.44
CA MET A 1 -17.82 -35.72 45.81
C MET A 1 -16.48 -35.01 45.67
N ALA A 2 -15.88 -35.05 44.48
CA ALA A 2 -14.61 -34.38 44.23
C ALA A 2 -14.93 -32.96 43.78
N GLU A 3 -14.53 -31.97 44.58
CA GLU A 3 -14.65 -30.55 44.23
C GLU A 3 -13.64 -30.25 43.11
N GLU A 4 -14.14 -30.00 41.89
CA GLU A 4 -13.36 -29.38 40.83
C GLU A 4 -13.02 -27.94 41.23
N LYS A 5 -11.75 -27.70 41.57
CA LYS A 5 -11.20 -26.34 41.71
C LYS A 5 -11.32 -25.62 40.36
N GLN A 6 -12.26 -24.69 40.26
CA GLN A 6 -12.30 -23.72 39.17
C GLN A 6 -11.03 -22.86 39.22
N GLU A 7 -10.09 -23.17 38.35
CA GLU A 7 -8.91 -22.36 38.10
C GLU A 7 -9.36 -21.07 37.42
N LYS A 8 -9.34 -19.95 38.13
CA LYS A 8 -9.63 -18.62 37.58
C LYS A 8 -8.60 -18.30 36.49
N LYS A 9 -8.90 -18.64 35.23
CA LYS A 9 -8.15 -18.12 34.09
C LYS A 9 -8.28 -16.60 34.14
N GLY A 10 -7.20 -15.91 34.47
CA GLY A 10 -7.22 -14.45 34.53
C GLY A 10 -7.61 -13.87 33.17
N PHE A 11 -8.33 -12.75 33.18
CA PHE A 11 -8.76 -12.00 31.98
C PHE A 11 -7.66 -11.87 30.91
N TRP A 12 -6.40 -11.70 31.31
CA TRP A 12 -5.25 -11.65 30.39
C TRP A 12 -5.00 -12.95 29.60
N LYS A 13 -5.26 -14.12 30.21
CA LYS A 13 -5.14 -15.41 29.55
C LYS A 13 -6.28 -15.59 28.55
N GLU A 14 -7.51 -15.24 28.93
CA GLU A 14 -8.69 -15.25 28.05
C GLU A 14 -8.55 -14.24 26.90
N PHE A 15 -7.98 -13.06 27.16
CA PHE A 15 -7.68 -12.05 26.16
C PHE A 15 -6.63 -12.53 25.16
N ARG A 16 -5.56 -13.18 25.63
CA ARG A 16 -4.54 -13.81 24.76
C ARG A 16 -5.15 -14.93 23.92
N GLU A 17 -5.99 -15.77 24.50
CA GLU A 17 -6.71 -16.85 23.82
C GLU A 17 -7.71 -16.29 22.79
N PHE A 18 -8.29 -15.12 23.05
CA PHE A 18 -9.16 -14.39 22.12
C PHE A 18 -8.40 -13.84 20.91
N ILE A 19 -7.31 -13.09 21.11
CA ILE A 19 -6.51 -12.53 20.00
C ILE A 19 -5.77 -13.61 19.20
N ALA A 20 -5.44 -14.74 19.83
CA ALA A 20 -4.82 -15.88 19.17
C ALA A 20 -5.73 -16.61 18.18
N ARG A 21 -7.02 -16.23 18.07
CA ARG A 21 -7.95 -16.79 17.07
C ARG A 21 -7.55 -16.54 15.61
N GLY A 22 -6.43 -15.87 15.32
CA GLY A 22 -5.84 -15.68 13.99
C GLY A 22 -6.68 -14.76 13.08
N ASN A 23 -7.89 -15.18 12.76
CA ASN A 23 -8.87 -14.46 11.95
C ASN A 23 -9.22 -13.06 12.48
N ILE A 24 -9.12 -12.82 13.80
CA ILE A 24 -9.38 -11.52 14.42
C ILE A 24 -8.16 -10.60 14.33
N LEU A 25 -6.95 -11.16 14.46
CA LEU A 25 -5.72 -10.38 14.42
C LEU A 25 -5.47 -9.81 13.02
N ASP A 26 -5.64 -10.63 11.98
CA ASP A 26 -5.42 -10.21 10.60
C ASP A 26 -6.48 -9.20 10.13
N MET A 27 -7.74 -9.36 10.55
CA MET A 27 -8.78 -8.35 10.35
C MET A 27 -8.46 -7.04 11.06
N ALA A 28 -8.03 -7.10 12.33
CA ALA A 28 -7.70 -5.92 13.12
C ALA A 28 -6.53 -5.14 12.52
N VAL A 29 -5.47 -5.84 12.12
CA VAL A 29 -4.30 -5.24 11.45
C VAL A 29 -4.73 -4.60 10.12
N GLY A 30 -5.57 -5.26 9.33
CA GLY A 30 -6.10 -4.71 8.07
C GLY A 30 -6.87 -3.41 8.26
N ILE A 31 -7.73 -3.31 9.28
CA ILE A 31 -8.50 -2.10 9.59
C ILE A 31 -7.59 -0.97 10.09
N ILE A 32 -6.64 -1.27 10.98
CA ILE A 32 -5.71 -0.27 11.54
C ILE A 32 -4.81 0.31 10.44
N ILE A 33 -4.23 -0.55 9.61
CA ILE A 33 -3.39 -0.13 8.49
C ILE A 33 -4.23 0.62 7.45
N GLY A 34 -5.45 0.13 7.16
CA GLY A 34 -6.38 0.81 6.26
C GLY A 34 -6.68 2.24 6.71
N GLY A 35 -7.03 2.43 7.98
CA GLY A 35 -7.30 3.75 8.56
C GLY A 35 -6.07 4.68 8.53
N ALA A 36 -4.90 4.17 8.93
CA ALA A 36 -3.65 4.94 8.90
C ALA A 36 -3.25 5.33 7.46
N PHE A 37 -3.42 4.43 6.50
CA PHE A 37 -3.13 4.68 5.10
C PHE A 37 -4.08 5.73 4.50
N THR A 38 -5.38 5.61 4.78
CA THR A 38 -6.36 6.64 4.38
C THR A 38 -6.01 8.02 4.95
N ALA A 39 -5.53 8.09 6.19
CA ALA A 39 -5.08 9.35 6.79
C ALA A 39 -3.88 9.96 6.05
N ILE A 40 -2.89 9.14 5.65
CA ILE A 40 -1.74 9.58 4.86
C ILE A 40 -2.18 10.10 3.49
N VAL A 41 -3.06 9.37 2.80
CA VAL A 41 -3.60 9.78 1.49
C VAL A 41 -4.37 11.09 1.61
N ASN A 42 -5.21 11.22 2.64
CA ASN A 42 -5.95 12.45 2.91
C ASN A 42 -5.01 13.62 3.20
N ALA A 43 -3.94 13.42 3.98
CA ALA A 43 -2.94 14.45 4.24
C ALA A 43 -2.22 14.88 2.95
N LEU A 44 -1.84 13.94 2.09
CA LEU A 44 -1.21 14.25 0.81
C LEU A 44 -2.15 15.03 -0.11
N CYS A 45 -3.41 14.59 -0.22
CA CYS A 45 -4.43 15.28 -1.01
C CYS A 45 -4.70 16.69 -0.47
N ASN A 46 -5.04 16.79 0.81
CA ASN A 46 -5.48 18.03 1.43
C ASN A 46 -4.35 19.07 1.51
N ASN A 47 -3.13 18.66 1.83
CA ASN A 47 -2.05 19.60 2.12
C ASN A 47 -1.14 19.88 0.92
N ILE A 48 -1.01 18.95 -0.03
CA ILE A 48 -0.11 19.12 -1.18
C ILE A 48 -0.90 19.32 -2.46
N LEU A 49 -1.90 18.48 -2.73
CA LEU A 49 -2.56 18.50 -4.03
C LEU A 49 -3.62 19.59 -4.14
N LYS A 50 -4.44 19.82 -3.09
CA LYS A 50 -5.42 20.92 -3.08
C LYS A 50 -4.82 22.29 -3.39
N PRO A 51 -3.71 22.75 -2.76
CA PRO A 51 -3.15 24.05 -3.10
C PRO A 51 -2.60 24.12 -4.53
N ILE A 52 -1.94 23.05 -5.02
CA ILE A 52 -1.44 22.99 -6.40
C ILE A 52 -2.59 23.06 -7.39
N ILE A 53 -3.65 22.29 -7.15
CA ILE A 53 -4.79 22.19 -8.04
C ILE A 53 -5.68 23.44 -7.96
N ASN A 54 -5.88 24.02 -6.78
CA ASN A 54 -6.56 25.32 -6.65
C ASN A 54 -5.82 26.42 -7.40
N LYS A 55 -4.47 26.42 -7.38
CA LYS A 55 -3.70 27.34 -8.21
C LYS A 55 -3.88 27.09 -9.71
N ILE A 56 -3.88 25.84 -10.15
CA ILE A 56 -4.10 25.48 -11.57
C ILE A 56 -5.54 25.83 -11.99
N LEU A 57 -6.54 25.53 -11.17
CA LEU A 57 -7.94 25.88 -11.41
C LEU A 57 -8.14 27.40 -11.43
N ALA A 58 -7.54 28.14 -10.48
CA ALA A 58 -7.59 29.60 -10.49
C ALA A 58 -6.93 30.21 -11.73
N LEU A 59 -5.90 29.57 -12.28
CA LEU A 59 -5.24 29.99 -13.52
C LEU A 59 -6.11 29.72 -14.77
N ILE A 60 -6.87 28.62 -14.78
CA ILE A 60 -7.66 28.18 -15.96
C ILE A 60 -9.09 28.74 -15.94
N PHE A 61 -9.71 28.82 -14.77
CA PHE A 61 -11.13 29.19 -14.57
C PHE A 61 -11.33 30.51 -13.81
N GLY A 62 -10.27 31.15 -13.32
CA GLY A 62 -10.36 32.33 -12.44
C GLY A 62 -10.53 31.95 -10.97
N ALA A 63 -10.04 32.81 -10.07
CA ALA A 63 -9.88 32.52 -8.63
C ALA A 63 -11.17 32.19 -7.86
N ASP A 64 -12.36 32.50 -8.42
CA ASP A 64 -13.63 32.55 -7.67
C ASP A 64 -14.81 31.87 -8.39
N SER A 65 -14.58 30.80 -9.17
CA SER A 65 -15.64 30.20 -9.99
C SER A 65 -16.78 29.51 -9.21
N LEU A 66 -16.66 29.35 -7.90
CA LEU A 66 -17.65 28.65 -7.06
C LEU A 66 -18.08 29.43 -5.80
N THR A 67 -17.49 30.60 -5.57
CA THR A 67 -17.78 31.43 -4.39
C THR A 67 -19.03 32.26 -4.67
N GLY A 68 -20.16 31.98 -4.02
CA GLY A 68 -21.37 32.82 -4.12
C GLY A 68 -22.60 32.18 -4.78
N ILE A 69 -22.58 30.89 -5.12
CA ILE A 69 -23.78 30.20 -5.63
C ILE A 69 -24.63 29.74 -4.44
N TYR A 70 -25.34 30.70 -3.86
CA TYR A 70 -26.29 30.46 -2.77
C TYR A 70 -27.71 30.45 -3.31
N THR A 71 -28.45 29.39 -3.01
CA THR A 71 -29.91 29.42 -3.13
C THR A 71 -30.48 29.59 -1.73
N PHE A 72 -31.03 30.77 -1.44
CA PHE A 72 -31.69 31.02 -0.17
C PHE A 72 -33.14 30.52 -0.24
N LEU A 73 -33.51 29.61 0.66
CA LEU A 73 -34.88 29.11 0.82
C LEU A 73 -35.66 29.94 1.85
N SER A 74 -34.96 30.59 2.78
CA SER A 74 -35.51 31.58 3.70
C SER A 74 -34.40 32.57 4.08
N THR A 75 -34.57 33.84 3.73
CA THR A 75 -33.61 34.90 4.08
C THR A 75 -34.02 35.56 5.38
N ALA A 76 -33.17 35.42 6.40
CA ALA A 76 -33.21 36.26 7.58
C ALA A 76 -32.30 37.47 7.31
N TYR A 77 -32.81 38.67 7.55
CA TYR A 77 -32.03 39.90 7.46
C TYR A 77 -31.68 40.38 8.86
N THR A 78 -30.40 40.62 9.10
CA THR A 78 -29.94 41.37 10.28
C THR A 78 -29.56 42.78 9.84
N THR A 79 -29.65 43.74 10.75
CA THR A 79 -29.31 45.13 10.46
C THR A 79 -27.90 45.39 10.97
N ASP A 80 -26.99 45.82 10.09
CA ASP A 80 -25.66 46.25 10.51
C ASP A 80 -25.72 47.54 11.34
N GLU A 81 -24.63 47.89 12.02
CA GLU A 81 -24.43 49.13 12.77
C GLU A 81 -24.66 50.40 11.92
N THR A 82 -24.61 50.26 10.58
CA THR A 82 -24.87 51.30 9.58
C THR A 82 -26.31 51.33 9.04
N GLY A 83 -27.21 50.48 9.54
CA GLY A 83 -28.61 50.44 9.10
C GLY A 83 -28.86 49.66 7.79
N ALA A 84 -27.84 49.02 7.23
CA ALA A 84 -27.98 48.19 6.03
C ALA A 84 -28.52 46.79 6.39
N GLN A 85 -29.49 46.29 5.62
CA GLN A 85 -29.97 44.92 5.75
C GLN A 85 -28.96 43.96 5.13
N ILE A 86 -28.30 43.17 5.98
CA ILE A 86 -27.38 42.11 5.57
C ILE A 86 -28.07 40.76 5.76
N ILE A 87 -27.85 39.84 4.81
CA ILE A 87 -28.37 38.47 4.94
C ILE A 87 -27.60 37.79 6.07
N ASP A 88 -28.32 37.41 7.12
CA ASP A 88 -27.76 36.67 8.23
C ASP A 88 -27.61 35.20 7.81
N LEU A 89 -26.40 34.80 7.43
CA LEU A 89 -26.08 33.40 7.11
C LEU A 89 -26.29 32.46 8.31
N ALA A 90 -26.29 32.93 9.57
CA ALA A 90 -26.49 32.06 10.72
C ALA A 90 -27.97 31.67 10.91
N ASN A 91 -28.89 32.56 10.54
CA ASN A 91 -30.34 32.37 10.71
C ASN A 91 -31.10 32.15 9.40
N SER A 92 -30.43 32.30 8.25
CA SER A 92 -31.00 31.99 6.94
C SER A 92 -30.83 30.51 6.60
N ILE A 93 -31.85 29.94 5.95
CA ILE A 93 -31.79 28.60 5.40
C ILE A 93 -31.35 28.75 3.95
N TYR A 94 -30.11 28.34 3.66
CA TYR A 94 -29.54 28.41 2.32
C TYR A 94 -28.83 27.11 1.94
N ILE A 95 -28.78 26.86 0.63
CA ILE A 95 -27.98 25.78 0.05
C ILE A 95 -26.74 26.42 -0.56
N ASP A 96 -25.58 26.03 -0.05
CA ASP A 96 -24.27 26.39 -0.60
C ASP A 96 -23.85 25.37 -1.67
N TRP A 97 -24.16 25.69 -2.92
CA TRP A 97 -23.75 24.87 -4.06
C TRP A 97 -22.23 24.91 -4.28
N GLY A 98 -21.57 26.01 -3.88
CA GLY A 98 -20.12 26.15 -3.95
C GLY A 98 -19.41 25.12 -3.08
N THR A 99 -19.83 24.98 -1.83
CA THR A 99 -19.31 23.97 -0.90
C THR A 99 -19.61 22.54 -1.39
N CYS A 100 -20.79 22.29 -1.96
CA CYS A 100 -21.15 20.99 -2.52
C CYS A 100 -20.24 20.59 -3.70
N ILE A 101 -20.07 21.48 -4.68
CA ILE A 101 -19.21 21.23 -5.85
C ILE A 101 -17.74 21.09 -5.43
N ASN A 102 -17.28 21.90 -4.48
CA ASN A 102 -15.95 21.77 -3.90
C ASN A 102 -15.74 20.40 -3.22
N ALA A 103 -16.73 19.91 -2.48
CA ALA A 103 -16.67 18.57 -1.88
C ALA A 103 -16.56 17.46 -2.93
N ILE A 104 -17.32 17.57 -4.04
CA ILE A 104 -17.26 16.62 -5.16
C ILE A 104 -15.88 16.65 -5.84
N ILE A 105 -15.35 17.84 -6.12
CA ILE A 105 -13.99 17.99 -6.69
C ILE A 105 -12.97 17.34 -5.76
N ASN A 106 -13.02 17.63 -4.46
CA ASN A 106 -12.11 17.04 -3.47
C ASN A 106 -12.20 15.51 -3.39
N PHE A 107 -13.40 14.95 -3.51
CA PHE A 107 -13.62 13.50 -3.55
C PHE A 107 -12.98 12.89 -4.80
N LEU A 108 -13.22 13.44 -5.99
CA LEU A 108 -12.65 12.96 -7.25
C LEU A 108 -11.12 13.04 -7.25
N LEU A 109 -10.56 14.12 -6.69
CA LEU A 109 -9.11 14.27 -6.54
C LEU A 109 -8.52 13.19 -5.62
N THR A 110 -9.17 12.95 -4.49
CA THR A 110 -8.71 11.92 -3.53
C THR A 110 -8.79 10.53 -4.15
N ALA A 111 -9.86 10.23 -4.89
CA ALA A 111 -10.00 8.97 -5.62
C ALA A 111 -8.91 8.80 -6.69
N LEU A 112 -8.59 9.85 -7.46
CA LEU A 112 -7.55 9.82 -8.49
C LEU A 112 -6.16 9.57 -7.89
N VAL A 113 -5.86 10.17 -6.75
CA VAL A 113 -4.58 10.00 -6.07
C VAL A 113 -4.44 8.61 -5.48
N LEU A 114 -5.49 8.12 -4.83
CA LEU A 114 -5.54 6.75 -4.33
C LEU A 114 -5.31 5.74 -5.47
N PHE A 115 -5.94 5.97 -6.63
CA PHE A 115 -5.73 5.16 -7.83
C PHE A 115 -4.28 5.19 -8.31
N LEU A 116 -3.65 6.37 -8.38
CA LEU A 116 -2.24 6.49 -8.79
C LEU A 116 -1.29 5.76 -7.83
N ILE A 117 -1.52 5.86 -6.52
CA ILE A 117 -0.71 5.16 -5.52
C ILE A 117 -0.85 3.64 -5.66
N ILE A 118 -2.08 3.13 -5.76
CA ILE A 118 -2.34 1.70 -5.95
C ILE A 118 -1.68 1.20 -7.25
N LYS A 119 -1.80 1.98 -8.34
CA LYS A 119 -1.15 1.67 -9.63
C LYS A 119 0.38 1.67 -9.54
N ALA A 120 0.98 2.60 -8.79
CA ALA A 120 2.42 2.65 -8.57
C ALA A 120 2.90 1.43 -7.77
N VAL A 121 2.18 1.06 -6.71
CA VAL A 121 2.49 -0.13 -5.90
C VAL A 121 2.42 -1.40 -6.75
N MET A 122 1.35 -1.58 -7.55
CA MET A 122 1.21 -2.72 -8.46
C MET A 122 2.32 -2.78 -9.53
N LYS A 123 2.80 -1.63 -10.02
CA LYS A 123 3.91 -1.57 -10.98
C LYS A 123 5.23 -1.97 -10.33
N VAL A 124 5.51 -1.47 -9.13
CA VAL A 124 6.75 -1.78 -8.38
C VAL A 124 6.78 -3.24 -7.94
N SER A 125 5.65 -3.79 -7.49
CA SER A 125 5.58 -5.20 -7.09
C SER A 125 5.86 -6.14 -8.26
N LYS A 126 5.34 -5.83 -9.45
CA LYS A 126 5.61 -6.62 -10.67
C LYS A 126 7.09 -6.62 -11.05
N LEU A 127 7.73 -5.44 -11.05
CA LEU A 127 9.17 -5.31 -11.34
C LEU A 127 10.03 -6.06 -10.32
N ARG A 128 9.61 -6.09 -9.04
CA ARG A 128 10.33 -6.82 -7.99
C ARG A 128 10.26 -8.33 -8.15
N GLU A 129 9.11 -8.86 -8.57
CA GLU A 129 8.94 -10.28 -8.86
C GLU A 129 9.77 -10.72 -10.07
N GLU A 130 9.78 -9.92 -11.15
CA GLU A 130 10.62 -10.16 -12.33
C GLU A 130 12.12 -10.14 -11.98
N ALA A 131 12.56 -9.19 -11.15
CA ALA A 131 13.94 -9.13 -10.68
C ALA A 131 14.33 -10.32 -9.77
N LYS A 132 13.42 -10.78 -8.90
CA LYS A 132 13.65 -11.98 -8.08
C LYS A 132 13.73 -13.24 -8.93
N ALA A 133 12.87 -13.39 -9.93
CA ALA A 133 12.89 -14.52 -10.85
C ALA A 133 14.19 -14.58 -11.66
N ALA A 134 14.65 -13.42 -12.17
CA ALA A 134 15.92 -13.32 -12.90
C ALA A 134 17.13 -13.66 -12.02
N LEU A 135 17.13 -13.23 -10.75
CA LEU A 135 18.17 -13.60 -9.79
C LEU A 135 18.15 -15.09 -9.46
N ALA A 136 16.98 -15.69 -9.27
CA ALA A 136 16.84 -17.12 -9.02
C ALA A 136 17.32 -17.97 -10.21
N GLU A 137 17.01 -17.55 -11.45
CA GLU A 137 17.51 -18.22 -12.66
C GLU A 137 19.03 -18.07 -12.82
N ALA A 138 19.57 -16.88 -12.53
CA ALA A 138 21.01 -16.63 -12.55
C ALA A 138 21.76 -17.45 -11.49
N GLU A 139 21.20 -17.59 -10.28
CA GLU A 139 21.75 -18.44 -9.23
C GLU A 139 21.66 -19.93 -9.58
N ALA A 140 20.56 -20.37 -10.21
CA ALA A 140 20.39 -21.74 -10.69
C ALA A 140 21.41 -22.09 -11.78
N LYS A 141 21.62 -21.21 -12.77
CA LYS A 141 22.67 -21.37 -13.79
C LYS A 141 24.07 -21.39 -13.18
N ARG A 142 24.35 -20.51 -12.21
CA ARG A 142 25.64 -20.50 -11.50
C ARG A 142 25.90 -21.77 -10.69
N LYS A 143 24.87 -22.37 -10.10
CA LYS A 143 25.00 -23.67 -9.40
C LYS A 143 25.25 -24.80 -10.39
N ALA A 144 24.48 -24.86 -11.49
CA ALA A 144 24.66 -25.86 -12.53
C ALA A 144 26.05 -25.79 -13.19
N GLU A 145 26.58 -24.59 -13.41
CA GLU A 145 27.92 -24.39 -13.97
C GLU A 145 29.04 -24.80 -12.99
N LYS A 146 28.84 -24.56 -11.69
CA LYS A 146 29.76 -25.03 -10.64
C LYS A 146 29.74 -26.55 -10.48
N GLU A 147 28.57 -27.17 -10.52
CA GLU A 147 28.42 -28.63 -10.47
C GLU A 147 29.01 -29.30 -11.72
N ALA A 148 28.83 -28.72 -12.90
CA ALA A 148 29.44 -29.19 -14.14
C ALA A 148 30.98 -29.07 -14.10
N ALA A 149 31.51 -27.95 -13.59
CA ALA A 149 32.96 -27.77 -13.42
C ALA A 149 33.54 -28.74 -12.38
N GLN A 150 32.82 -29.02 -11.29
CA GLN A 150 33.25 -29.94 -10.24
C GLN A 150 33.25 -31.40 -10.72
N ASN A 151 32.27 -31.79 -11.54
CA ASN A 151 32.19 -33.14 -12.12
C ASN A 151 33.21 -33.36 -13.25
N ALA A 152 33.49 -32.34 -14.07
CA ALA A 152 34.55 -32.39 -15.08
C ALA A 152 35.96 -32.50 -14.46
N THR A 153 36.18 -31.90 -13.29
CA THR A 153 37.47 -31.98 -12.58
C THR A 153 37.68 -33.34 -11.90
N ALA A 154 36.61 -34.04 -11.48
CA ALA A 154 36.68 -35.39 -10.92
C ALA A 154 36.99 -36.47 -11.98
N SER A 155 36.59 -36.26 -13.23
CA SER A 155 36.85 -37.16 -14.37
C SER A 155 38.26 -37.02 -14.97
N ALA A 156 39.04 -36.02 -14.57
CA ALA A 156 40.37 -35.73 -15.13
C ALA A 156 41.55 -36.33 -14.33
N LEU A 157 41.28 -37.14 -13.29
CA LEU A 157 42.32 -38.00 -12.72
C LEU A 157 42.60 -39.14 -13.71
N PRO A 158 43.84 -39.30 -14.20
CA PRO A 158 44.14 -40.23 -15.28
C PRO A 158 44.07 -41.68 -14.77
N GLU A 159 42.98 -42.37 -15.07
CA GLU A 159 43.00 -43.83 -15.19
C GLU A 159 43.56 -44.18 -16.58
N GLY A 160 44.87 -44.38 -16.63
CA GLY A 160 45.57 -44.61 -17.90
C GLY A 160 47.04 -44.94 -17.77
N GLU A 161 47.44 -45.72 -16.75
CA GLU A 161 48.65 -46.55 -16.86
C GLU A 161 48.21 -47.99 -17.12
N THR A 162 47.84 -48.27 -18.36
CA THR A 162 47.75 -49.65 -18.86
C THR A 162 48.59 -49.75 -20.12
N ALA A 163 49.75 -50.39 -20.04
CA ALA A 163 50.23 -51.37 -21.03
C ALA A 163 51.70 -51.70 -20.82
N ALA A 164 51.99 -52.88 -20.25
CA ALA A 164 53.13 -53.71 -20.67
C ALA A 164 53.03 -55.13 -20.08
N ALA A 165 52.17 -55.96 -20.65
CA ALA A 165 52.41 -57.40 -20.76
C ALA A 165 51.68 -57.86 -22.04
N PRO A 166 52.39 -58.56 -22.97
CA PRO A 166 52.32 -60.02 -22.87
C PRO A 166 53.58 -60.80 -23.33
N ALA A 167 53.85 -61.87 -22.58
CA ALA A 167 54.31 -63.21 -23.03
C ALA A 167 55.79 -63.42 -23.45
N PRO A 168 56.28 -64.68 -23.59
CA PRO A 168 57.29 -65.27 -22.71
C PRO A 168 58.60 -65.62 -23.44
N GLU A 169 59.76 -65.44 -22.78
CA GLU A 169 61.05 -65.88 -23.32
C GLU A 169 61.64 -67.04 -22.52
N GLN A 170 62.14 -68.00 -23.28
CA GLN A 170 62.66 -69.30 -22.87
C GLN A 170 64.10 -69.23 -22.35
N LYS A 171 64.51 -70.32 -21.69
CA LYS A 171 65.85 -70.96 -21.62
C LYS A 171 66.75 -70.73 -20.39
N GLU A 172 67.18 -71.91 -19.91
CA GLU A 172 68.30 -72.29 -19.03
C GLU A 172 68.13 -72.20 -17.51
#